data_AF-A0A972VFK5-F1
#
_entry.id   AF-A0A972VFK5-F1
#
_cell.length_a   1.000
_cell.length_b   1.000
_cell.length_c   1.000
_cell.angle_alpha   90.00
_cell.angle_beta   90.00
_cell.angle_gamma   90.00
#
_symmetry.space_group_name_H-M   'P 1'
#
loop_
_entity.id
_entity.type
_entity.pdbx_description
1 polymer ?
#
loop_
_entity_poly.entity_id
_entity_poly.type
_entity_poly.pdbx_seq_one_letter_code
_entity_poly.pdbx_strand_id
1 'polypeptide(L)' 'MKKWEYMIVDSKDVASAGIFRGRDRSAIDKYLNGLGQEGWEIVNLDFRELENRFEFSGVAKRERAL' A
#
# COMPACT_ATOMS: atom_id res chain seq x y z
N MET A 1 -25.55 -7.69 -7.74
CA MET A 1 -24.54 -6.60 -7.66
C MET A 1 -23.33 -7.15 -6.94
N LYS A 2 -22.11 -6.80 -7.39
CA LYS A 2 -20.88 -7.16 -6.68
C LYS A 2 -20.86 -6.47 -5.30
N LYS A 3 -20.37 -7.18 -4.28
CA LYS A 3 -20.09 -6.62 -2.95
C LYS A 3 -18.59 -6.39 -2.85
N TRP A 4 -18.19 -5.35 -2.11
CA TRP A 4 -16.79 -4.96 -1.97
C TRP A 4 -16.38 -5.01 -0.51
N GLU A 5 -15.14 -5.42 -0.27
CA GLU A 5 -14.42 -5.11 0.96
C GLU A 5 -13.34 -4.07 0.67
N TYR A 6 -13.04 -3.24 1.66
CA TYR A 6 -12.13 -2.12 1.55
C TYR A 6 -11.11 -2.18 2.68
N MET A 7 -9.90 -1.71 2.39
CA MET A 7 -8.86 -1.55 3.41
C MET A 7 -8.11 -0.23 3.22
N ILE A 8 -7.61 0.30 4.33
CA ILE A 8 -6.62 1.38 4.29
C ILE A 8 -5.29 0.77 3.87
N VAL A 9 -4.60 1.47 2.98
CA VAL A 9 -3.24 1.15 2.56
C VAL A 9 -2.34 2.25 3.08
N ASP A 10 -1.47 1.95 4.05
CA ASP A 10 -0.55 2.94 4.62
C ASP A 10 0.89 2.48 4.40
N SER A 11 1.78 3.42 4.11
CA SER A 11 3.21 3.16 4.07
C SER A 11 3.72 2.52 5.36
N LYS A 12 3.09 2.77 6.51
CA LYS A 12 3.37 2.11 7.80
C LYS A 12 3.32 0.59 7.77
N ASP A 13 2.56 0.01 6.84
CA ASP A 13 2.45 -1.43 6.66
C ASP A 13 3.62 -2.01 5.84
N VAL A 14 4.39 -1.14 5.17
CA VAL A 14 5.62 -1.53 4.46
C VAL A 14 6.77 -1.65 5.46
N ALA A 15 7.39 -2.83 5.49
CA ALA A 15 8.59 -3.08 6.26
C ALA A 15 9.66 -2.02 5.97
N SER A 16 10.18 -1.37 7.00
CA SER A 16 11.26 -0.38 6.85
C SER A 16 12.62 -1.08 6.75
N ALA A 17 13.58 -0.41 6.09
CA ALA A 17 14.97 -0.85 6.05
C ALA A 17 15.75 -0.54 7.36
N GLY A 18 15.04 -0.32 8.48
CA GLY A 18 15.59 0.07 9.79
C GLY A 18 15.10 1.43 10.30
N ILE A 19 15.36 1.76 11.58
CA ILE A 19 14.85 2.99 12.26
C ILE A 19 15.34 4.29 11.59
N PHE A 20 16.51 4.26 10.96
CA PHE A 20 17.16 5.44 10.37
C PHE A 20 17.12 5.49 8.84
N ARG A 21 16.63 4.43 8.18
CA ARG A 21 16.50 4.37 6.73
C ARG A 21 15.01 4.40 6.41
N GLY A 22 14.58 5.38 5.63
CA GLY A 22 13.23 5.42 5.10
C GLY A 22 12.89 4.13 4.34
N ARG A 23 11.62 3.96 3.98
CA ARG A 23 11.23 2.86 3.10
C ARG A 23 11.88 3.06 1.75
N ASP A 24 12.65 2.07 1.31
CA ASP A 24 13.16 2.09 -0.04
C ASP A 24 12.01 1.83 -1.03
N ARG A 25 12.19 2.32 -2.25
CA ARG A 25 11.20 2.16 -3.32
C ARG A 25 10.89 0.69 -3.62
N SER A 26 11.88 -0.19 -3.52
CA SER A 26 11.71 -1.62 -3.83
C SER A 26 10.81 -2.34 -2.82
N ALA A 27 10.84 -1.94 -1.55
CA ALA A 27 9.96 -2.45 -0.51
C ALA A 27 8.51 -2.00 -0.75
N ILE A 28 8.32 -0.75 -1.17
CA ILE A 28 7.00 -0.22 -1.56
C ILE A 28 6.46 -0.98 -2.78
N ASP A 29 7.28 -1.14 -3.82
CA ASP A 29 6.91 -1.90 -5.02
C ASP A 29 6.52 -3.34 -4.66
N LYS A 30 7.32 -4.01 -3.82
CA LYS A 30 7.04 -5.38 -3.37
C LYS A 30 5.72 -5.47 -2.62
N TYR A 31 5.45 -4.51 -1.73
CA TYR A 31 4.21 -4.45 -0.96
C TYR A 31 2.99 -4.25 -1.87
N LEU A 32 3.00 -3.23 -2.73
CA LEU A 32 1.87 -2.93 -3.62
C LEU A 32 1.60 -4.06 -4.63
N ASN A 33 2.66 -4.71 -5.15
CA ASN A 33 2.49 -5.88 -6.01
C ASN A 33 1.90 -7.07 -5.26
N GLY A 34 2.26 -7.28 -3.99
CA GLY A 34 1.66 -8.30 -3.13
C GLY A 34 0.15 -8.09 -2.99
N LEU A 35 -0.28 -6.86 -2.74
CA LEU A 35 -1.71 -6.51 -2.69
C LEU A 35 -2.43 -6.86 -3.99
N GLY A 36 -1.83 -6.53 -5.13
CA GLY A 36 -2.38 -6.89 -6.45
C GLY A 36 -2.52 -8.41 -6.66
N GLN A 37 -1.54 -9.20 -6.21
CA GLN A 37 -1.60 -10.67 -6.26
C GLN A 37 -2.69 -11.26 -5.36
N GLU A 38 -3.00 -10.60 -4.24
CA GLU A 38 -4.10 -10.94 -3.34
C GLU A 38 -5.48 -10.46 -3.84
N GLY A 39 -5.53 -9.84 -5.01
CA GLY A 39 -6.75 -9.36 -5.65
C GLY A 39 -7.22 -7.97 -5.22
N TRP A 40 -6.39 -7.22 -4.49
CA TRP A 40 -6.70 -5.84 -4.14
C TRP A 40 -6.45 -4.89 -5.31
N GLU A 41 -7.46 -4.08 -5.61
CA GLU A 41 -7.38 -2.95 -6.53
C GLU A 41 -7.14 -1.67 -5.73
N ILE A 42 -6.04 -0.97 -6.02
CA ILE A 42 -5.76 0.35 -5.43
C ILE A 42 -6.73 1.37 -6.03
N VAL A 43 -7.54 2.00 -5.18
CA VAL A 43 -8.49 3.05 -5.58
C VAL A 43 -7.79 4.40 -5.63
N ASN A 44 -6.97 4.69 -4.63
CA ASN A 44 -6.15 5.89 -4.55
C ASN A 44 -4.91 5.64 -3.69
N LEU A 45 -3.85 6.40 -3.96
CA LEU A 45 -2.70 6.56 -3.08
C LEU A 45 -2.29 8.03 -3.09
N ASP A 46 -2.23 8.64 -1.91
CA ASP A 46 -1.66 9.97 -1.71
C ASP A 46 -0.20 9.83 -1.28
N PHE A 47 0.72 10.15 -2.19
CA PHE A 47 2.16 10.03 -1.97
C PHE A 47 2.75 11.35 -1.49
N ARG A 48 3.56 11.26 -0.43
CA ARG A 48 4.32 12.36 0.15
C ARG A 48 5.79 11.96 0.18
N GLU A 49 6.64 12.80 -0.38
CA GLU A 49 8.08 12.64 -0.34
C GLU A 49 8.68 13.72 0.56
N LEU A 50 9.37 13.29 1.62
CA LEU A 50 10.08 14.20 2.54
C LEU A 50 11.49 13.67 2.76
N GLU A 51 12.50 14.42 2.30
CA GLU A 51 13.92 14.16 2.59
C GLU A 51 14.35 12.68 2.44
N ASN A 52 14.02 12.08 1.29
CA ASN A 52 14.28 10.66 0.95
C ASN A 52 13.42 9.63 1.69
N ARG A 53 12.30 10.03 2.29
CA ARG A 53 11.28 9.12 2.82
C ARG A 53 10.04 9.16 1.95
N PHE A 54 9.63 7.98 1.50
CA PHE A 54 8.35 7.77 0.84
C PHE A 54 7.29 7.42 1.89
N GLU A 55 6.30 8.29 2.02
CA GLU A 55 5.10 8.06 2.82
C GLU A 55 3.88 8.07 1.91
N PHE A 56 2.91 7.20 2.20
CA PHE A 56 1.64 7.20 1.50
C PHE A 56 0.52 6.72 2.40
N SER A 57 -0.69 7.15 2.05
CA SER A 57 -1.93 6.59 2.57
C SER A 57 -2.98 6.55 1.47
N GLY A 58 -3.85 5.56 1.49
CA GLY A 58 -4.88 5.40 0.47
C GLY A 58 -5.88 4.31 0.82
N VAL A 59 -6.68 3.95 -0.18
CA VAL A 59 -7.71 2.91 -0.06
C VAL A 59 -7.52 1.90 -1.17
N ALA A 60 -7.63 0.62 -0.81
CA ALA A 60 -7.80 -0.47 -1.75
C ALA A 60 -9.16 -1.14 -1.55
N LYS A 61 -9.64 -1.81 -2.59
CA LYS A 61 -10.86 -2.61 -2.56
C LYS A 61 -10.62 -3.96 -3.22
N ARG A 62 -11.39 -4.97 -2.85
CA ARG A 62 -11.54 -6.19 -3.65
C ARG A 62 -12.95 -6.73 -3.56
N GLU A 63 -13.33 -7.58 -4.51
CA GLU A 63 -14.65 -8.21 -4.50
C GLU A 63 -14.76 -9.12 -3.26
N ARG A 64 -15.81 -8.91 -2.46
CA ARG A 64 -16.03 -9.69 -1.24
C ARG A 64 -16.47 -11.10 -1.64
N ALA A 65 -15.63 -12.09 -1.32
CA ALA A 65 -16.01 -13.49 -1.44
C ALA A 65 -17.28 -13.74 -0.59
N LEU A 66 -18.27 -14.41 -1.19
CA LEU A 66 -19.55 -14.73 -0.57
C LEU A 66 -19.42 -15.79 0.52
#